data_AF-A0A8T5S7Q9-F1
#
_entry.id   AF-A0A8T5S7Q9-F1
#
_cell.length_a   1.000
_cell.length_b   1.000
_cell.length_c   1.000
_cell.angle_alpha   90.00
_cell.angle_beta   90.00
_cell.angle_gamma   90.00
#
_symmetry.space_group_name_H-M   'P 1'
#
loop_
_entity.id
_entity.type
_entity.pdbx_description
1 polymer ?
#
loop_
_entity_poly.entity_id
_entity_poly.type
_entity_poly.pdbx_seq_one_letter_code
_entity_poly.pdbx_strand_id
1 'polypeptide(L)' 'MELYNYLPKANCGKCGYPICSTFAVSVFQGDSKLSQCGILKEPKFVVNLEKMVKKFGRMFVISLGYNL' A
#
# COMPACT_ATOMS: atom_id res chain seq x y z
N MET A 1 -4.06 10.49 -6.25
CA MET A 1 -3.05 10.33 -5.18
C MET A 1 -2.01 9.29 -5.63
N GLU A 2 -0.71 9.58 -5.50
CA GLU A 2 0.36 8.73 -6.06
C GLU A 2 0.48 7.32 -5.42
N LEU A 3 0.21 7.17 -4.12
CA LEU A 3 0.31 5.88 -3.41
C LEU A 3 -0.52 4.77 -4.07
N TYR A 4 -1.70 5.12 -4.59
CA TYR A 4 -2.61 4.20 -5.27
C TYR A 4 -1.95 3.48 -6.47
N ASN A 5 -0.97 4.11 -7.13
CA ASN A 5 -0.30 3.53 -8.29
C ASN A 5 0.52 2.28 -7.97
N TYR A 6 0.88 2.09 -6.70
CA TYR A 6 1.70 0.97 -6.23
C TYR A 6 0.86 -0.16 -5.61
N LEU A 7 -0.44 0.05 -5.42
CA LEU A 7 -1.33 -0.98 -4.89
C LEU A 7 -1.67 -2.04 -5.96
N PRO A 8 -2.12 -3.24 -5.55
CA PRO A 8 -2.53 -4.31 -6.47
C PRO A 8 -3.72 -3.99 -7.39
N LYS A 9 -4.52 -2.95 -7.07
CA LYS A 9 -5.74 -2.54 -7.80
C LYS A 9 -6.76 -3.66 -7.99
N ALA A 10 -6.73 -4.69 -7.13
CA ALA A 10 -7.61 -5.85 -7.22
C ALA A 10 -9.03 -5.58 -6.70
N ASN A 11 -9.27 -4.48 -5.97
CA ASN A 11 -10.55 -4.13 -5.35
C ASN A 11 -11.22 -5.30 -4.60
N CYS A 12 -10.39 -6.09 -3.89
CA CYS A 12 -10.80 -7.38 -3.35
C CYS A 12 -11.55 -7.31 -2.01
N GLY A 13 -11.63 -6.15 -1.35
CA GLY A 13 -12.27 -6.00 -0.04
C GLY A 13 -11.54 -6.61 1.16
N LYS A 14 -10.51 -7.44 0.96
CA LYS A 14 -9.85 -8.21 2.04
C LYS A 14 -9.19 -7.37 3.15
N CYS A 15 -8.91 -6.10 2.89
CA CYS A 15 -8.35 -5.16 3.88
C CYS A 15 -9.42 -4.28 4.56
N GLY A 16 -10.71 -4.57 4.37
CA GLY A 16 -11.81 -3.77 4.93
C GLY A 16 -12.30 -2.63 4.04
N TYR A 17 -11.62 -2.40 2.90
CA TYR A 17 -12.00 -1.36 1.93
C TYR A 17 -12.37 -1.99 0.59
N PRO A 18 -13.56 -1.71 0.04
CA PRO A 18 -14.00 -2.31 -1.23
C PRO A 18 -13.19 -1.81 -2.44
N ILE A 19 -12.66 -0.59 -2.36
CA ILE A 19 -11.93 0.05 -3.46
C ILE A 19 -10.50 0.37 -3.00
N CYS A 20 -9.50 -0.04 -3.79
CA CYS A 20 -8.10 0.17 -3.45
C CYS A 20 -7.71 1.65 -3.31
N SER A 21 -8.34 2.56 -4.06
CA SER A 21 -8.10 4.00 -3.90
C SER A 21 -8.58 4.52 -2.55
N THR A 22 -9.71 4.03 -2.03
CA THR A 22 -10.19 4.37 -0.67
C THR A 22 -9.24 3.86 0.40
N PHE A 23 -8.75 2.62 0.25
CA PHE A 23 -7.69 2.10 1.13
C PHE A 23 -6.45 2.98 1.10
N ALA A 24 -6.01 3.40 -0.09
CA ALA A 24 -4.85 4.27 -0.22
C ALA A 24 -5.04 5.59 0.54
N VAL A 25 -6.23 6.22 0.45
CA VAL A 25 -6.52 7.48 1.16
C VAL A 25 -6.46 7.27 2.67
N SER A 26 -7.07 6.21 3.18
CA SER A 26 -7.01 5.87 4.61
C SER A 26 -5.58 5.64 5.10
N VAL A 27 -4.76 4.94 4.31
CA VAL A 27 -3.33 4.77 4.63
C VAL A 27 -2.59 6.10 4.67
N PHE A 28 -2.86 6.98 3.71
CA PHE A 28 -2.24 8.31 3.66
C PHE A 28 -2.67 9.20 4.85
N GLN A 29 -3.90 9.03 5.34
CA GLN A 29 -4.42 9.73 6.52
C GLN A 29 -3.92 9.14 7.85
N GLY A 30 -3.33 7.93 7.83
CA GLY A 30 -2.85 7.24 9.03
C GLY A 30 -3.90 6.34 9.72
N ASP A 31 -5.11 6.27 9.18
CA ASP A 31 -6.21 5.44 9.71
C ASP A 31 -6.02 3.95 9.37
N SER A 32 -5.09 3.63 8.47
CA SER A 32 -4.79 2.25 8.07
C SER A 32 -3.30 2.09 7.75
N LYS A 33 -2.84 0.84 7.79
CA LYS A 33 -1.45 0.45 7.50
C LYS A 33 -1.38 -0.28 6.18
N LEU A 34 -0.36 -0.01 5.37
CA LEU A 34 -0.09 -0.77 4.13
C LEU A 34 -0.05 -2.28 4.36
N SER A 35 0.47 -2.72 5.50
CA SER A 35 0.54 -4.13 5.89
C SER A 35 -0.82 -4.84 5.99
N GLN A 36 -1.94 -4.10 6.03
CA GLN A 36 -3.30 -4.67 6.01
C GLN A 36 -3.70 -5.17 4.61
N CYS A 37 -3.02 -4.72 3.54
CA CYS A 37 -3.23 -5.30 2.22
C CYS A 37 -2.47 -6.62 2.10
N GLY A 38 -3.16 -7.75 2.30
CA GLY A 38 -2.57 -9.08 2.16
C GLY A 38 -2.01 -9.35 0.75
N ILE A 39 -2.72 -8.90 -0.29
CA ILE A 39 -2.29 -9.07 -1.69
C ILE A 39 -0.97 -8.34 -1.97
N LEU A 40 -0.75 -7.17 -1.36
CA LEU A 40 0.49 -6.40 -1.55
C LEU A 40 1.75 -7.16 -1.05
N LYS A 41 1.57 -8.20 -0.21
CA LYS A 41 2.67 -9.06 0.27
C LYS A 41 2.98 -10.24 -0.66
N GLU A 42 2.17 -10.47 -1.70
CA GLU A 42 2.41 -11.58 -2.62
C GLU A 42 3.67 -11.32 -3.47
N PRO A 43 4.47 -12.36 -3.81
CA PRO A 43 5.74 -12.21 -4.51
C PRO A 43 5.68 -11.35 -5.79
N LYS A 44 4.58 -11.43 -6.55
CA LYS A 44 4.38 -10.63 -7.78
C LYS A 44 4.29 -9.12 -7.54
N PHE A 45 4.04 -8.68 -6.30
CA PHE A 45 3.94 -7.26 -5.93
C PHE A 45 5.16 -6.73 -5.18
N VAL A 46 6.20 -7.55 -4.97
CA VAL A 46 7.48 -7.11 -4.36
C VAL A 46 8.06 -5.92 -5.12
N VAL A 47 8.05 -5.97 -6.45
CA VAL A 47 8.53 -4.87 -7.31
C VAL A 47 7.75 -3.57 -7.10
N ASN A 48 6.47 -3.63 -6.72
CA ASN A 48 5.70 -2.42 -6.44
C ASN A 48 6.22 -1.72 -5.19
N LEU A 49 6.59 -2.47 -4.15
CA LEU A 49 7.14 -1.93 -2.91
C LEU A 49 8.50 -1.31 -3.14
N GLU A 50 9.36 -1.95 -3.93
CA GLU A 50 10.66 -1.39 -4.33
C GLU A 50 10.50 -0.05 -5.06
N LYS A 51 9.57 0.02 -6.03
CA LYS A 51 9.27 1.27 -6.74
C LYS A 51 8.72 2.34 -5.80
N MET A 52 7.92 1.95 -4.81
CA MET A 52 7.35 2.85 -3.81
C MET A 52 8.45 3.41 -2.90
N VAL A 53 9.37 2.56 -2.43
CA VAL A 53 10.56 2.97 -1.66
C VAL A 53 11.47 3.88 -2.48
N LYS A 54 11.70 3.57 -3.75
CA LYS A 54 12.49 4.41 -4.65
C LYS A 54 11.86 5.79 -4.85
N LYS A 55 10.52 5.87 -4.91
CA LYS A 55 9.79 7.12 -5.13
C LYS A 55 9.68 7.98 -3.88
N PHE A 56 9.35 7.40 -2.73
CA PHE A 56 9.02 8.15 -1.52
C PHE A 56 10.09 8.09 -0.42
N GLY A 57 11.07 7.20 -0.55
CA GLY A 57 12.07 6.93 0.48
C GLY A 57 11.62 5.88 1.49
N ARG A 58 12.61 5.15 2.04
CA ARG A 58 12.39 4.03 2.97
C ARG A 58 11.61 4.46 4.22
N MET A 59 12.01 5.57 4.84
CA MET A 59 11.43 6.02 6.10
C MET A 59 9.94 6.35 5.95
N PHE A 60 9.55 6.96 4.82
CA PHE A 60 8.15 7.27 4.53
C PHE A 60 7.31 6.01 4.33
N VAL A 61 7.82 5.01 3.60
CA VAL A 61 7.09 3.75 3.42
C VAL A 61 6.89 3.01 4.75
N ILE A 62 7.89 3.07 5.65
CA ILE A 62 7.77 2.54 7.01
C ILE A 62 6.69 3.30 7.80
N SER A 63 6.62 4.63 7.70
CA SER A 63 5.58 5.41 8.41
C SER A 63 4.16 5.12 7.90
N LEU A 64 4.00 4.65 6.66
CA LEU A 64 2.71 4.16 6.14
C LEU A 64 2.36 2.74 6.63
N GLY A 65 3.13 2.19 7.56
CA GLY A 65 2.86 0.90 8.20
C GLY A 65 3.23 -0.30 7.34
N TYR A 66 4.30 -0.20 6.53
CA TYR A 66 4.92 -1.36 5.88
C TYR A 66 6.29 -1.64 6.51
N ASN A 67 6.46 -2.82 7.12
CA ASN A 67 7.75 -3.24 7.67
C ASN A 67 8.62 -3.79 6.53
N LEU A 68 9.74 -3.12 6.24
CA LEU A 68 10.72 -3.43 5.20
C LEU A 68 11.97 -4.10 5.76
#